data_AF-A0A2M9PC39-F1
#
_entry.id   AF-A0A2M9PC39-F1
#
_cell.length_a   1.000
_cell.length_b   1.000
_cell.length_c   1.000
_cell.angle_alpha   90.00
_cell.angle_beta   90.00
_cell.angle_gamma   90.00
#
_symmetry.space_group_name_H-M   'P 1'
#
loop_
_entity.id
_entity.type
_entity.pdbx_description
1 polymer ?
#
loop_
_entity_poly.entity_id
_entity_poly.type
_entity_poly.pdbx_seq_one_letter_code
_entity_poly.pdbx_strand_id
1 'polypeptide(L)'
;PKPDPGPATLVVTEPVRSGQRIFAERGDLIVLASVSSGAELMAQGNIHVYGPLRGRALAGVNGDKTARIFCQSLEAELIAIAGLYRTSEDLSPALRQQRVQAFLRDETLCVEPLK
;
A
#
# COMPACT_ATOMS: atom_id res chain seq x y z
N PRO A 1 -23.85 -11.33 -22.13
CA PRO A 1 -22.78 -10.66 -21.35
C PRO A 1 -22.50 -11.44 -20.06
N LYS A 2 -21.27 -11.93 -19.87
CA LYS A 2 -20.85 -12.56 -18.60
C LYS A 2 -20.84 -11.45 -17.54
N PRO A 3 -21.42 -11.64 -16.33
CA PRO A 3 -21.39 -10.61 -15.30
C PRO A 3 -19.94 -10.27 -14.98
N ASP A 4 -19.63 -8.98 -14.95
CA ASP A 4 -18.32 -8.48 -14.56
C ASP A 4 -18.08 -8.91 -13.09
N PRO A 5 -17.02 -9.68 -12.76
CA PRO A 5 -16.90 -10.36 -11.47
C PRO A 5 -16.77 -9.46 -10.22
N GLY A 6 -17.05 -8.16 -10.33
CA GLY A 6 -16.88 -7.18 -9.25
C GLY A 6 -15.40 -6.92 -8.94
N PRO A 7 -15.08 -6.01 -8.01
CA PRO A 7 -13.70 -5.82 -7.56
C PRO A 7 -13.19 -7.13 -6.95
N ALA A 8 -12.17 -7.73 -7.56
CA ALA A 8 -11.56 -8.97 -7.09
C ALA A 8 -10.27 -8.64 -6.32
N THR A 9 -10.25 -8.92 -5.03
CA THR A 9 -9.05 -8.74 -4.19
C THR A 9 -7.93 -9.68 -4.66
N LEU A 10 -6.74 -9.13 -4.91
CA LEU A 10 -5.54 -9.91 -5.20
C LEU A 10 -4.82 -10.25 -3.89
N VAL A 11 -4.55 -11.53 -3.66
CA VAL A 11 -3.80 -11.99 -2.48
C VAL A 11 -2.46 -12.56 -2.93
N VAL A 12 -1.37 -12.03 -2.37
CA VAL A 12 0.01 -12.50 -2.58
C VAL A 12 0.53 -13.11 -1.29
N THR A 13 0.87 -14.39 -1.34
CA THR A 13 1.35 -15.16 -0.18
C THR A 13 2.86 -15.30 -0.13
N GLU A 14 3.57 -14.89 -1.19
CA GLU A 14 5.02 -15.00 -1.32
C GLU A 14 5.71 -13.64 -1.15
N PRO A 15 6.98 -13.60 -0.71
CA PRO A 15 7.73 -12.35 -0.59
C PRO A 15 7.82 -11.62 -1.93
N VAL A 16 7.52 -10.32 -1.93
CA VAL A 16 7.68 -9.45 -3.10
C VAL A 16 9.08 -8.87 -3.08
N ARG A 17 9.92 -9.34 -3.99
CA ARG A 17 11.37 -9.08 -4.03
C ARG A 17 11.70 -7.80 -4.80
N SER A 18 12.92 -7.31 -4.61
CA SER A 18 13.44 -6.14 -5.31
C SER A 18 13.28 -6.28 -6.84
N GLY A 19 12.80 -5.21 -7.49
CA GLY A 19 12.53 -5.19 -8.93
C GLY A 19 11.19 -5.80 -9.33
N GLN A 20 10.48 -6.51 -8.44
CA GLN A 20 9.14 -7.01 -8.75
C GLN A 20 8.08 -5.92 -8.62
N ARG A 21 7.06 -6.02 -9.46
CA ARG A 21 5.88 -5.15 -9.44
C ARG A 21 4.63 -6.00 -9.35
N ILE A 22 3.80 -5.74 -8.35
CA ILE A 22 2.49 -6.38 -8.18
C ILE A 22 1.43 -5.32 -8.42
N PHE A 23 0.51 -5.61 -9.33
CA PHE A 23 -0.61 -4.72 -9.62
C PHE A 23 -1.94 -5.44 -9.46
N ALA A 24 -2.75 -4.99 -8.51
CA ALA A 24 -4.15 -5.36 -8.43
C ALA A 24 -4.95 -4.45 -9.38
N GLU A 25 -5.19 -4.95 -10.60
CA GLU A 25 -5.96 -4.26 -11.65
C GLU A 25 -7.40 -3.95 -11.25
N ARG A 26 -7.91 -4.59 -10.19
CA ARG A 26 -9.25 -4.40 -9.64
C ARG A 26 -9.16 -4.53 -8.12
N GLY A 27 -9.91 -3.69 -7.39
CA GLY A 27 -10.07 -3.83 -5.94
C GLY A 27 -8.75 -3.74 -5.15
N ASP A 28 -8.71 -4.47 -4.04
CA ASP A 28 -7.66 -4.38 -3.03
C ASP A 28 -6.50 -5.35 -3.32
N LEU A 29 -5.31 -5.02 -2.81
CA LEU A 29 -4.13 -5.87 -2.80
C LEU A 29 -3.79 -6.26 -1.37
N ILE A 30 -3.72 -7.56 -1.09
CA ILE A 30 -3.29 -8.11 0.18
C ILE A 30 -1.97 -8.85 -0.01
N VAL A 31 -0.97 -8.53 0.78
CA VAL A 31 0.33 -9.21 0.82
C VAL A 31 0.52 -9.83 2.21
N LEU A 32 0.62 -11.15 2.27
CA LEU A 32 0.81 -11.94 3.49
C LEU A 32 2.29 -12.28 3.76
N ALA A 33 3.20 -11.52 3.16
CA ALA A 33 4.64 -11.72 3.23
C ALA A 33 5.40 -10.39 3.28
N SER A 34 6.74 -10.46 3.29
CA SER A 34 7.59 -9.27 3.24
C SER A 34 7.62 -8.64 1.84
N VAL A 35 7.77 -7.32 1.83
CA VAL A 35 7.99 -6.52 0.63
C VAL A 35 9.39 -5.91 0.73
N SER A 36 10.27 -6.27 -0.18
CA SER A 36 11.66 -5.82 -0.22
C SER A 36 11.80 -4.38 -0.71
N SER A 37 12.90 -3.73 -0.34
CA SER A 37 13.34 -2.50 -1.00
C SER A 37 13.47 -2.72 -2.52
N GLY A 38 13.05 -1.73 -3.31
CA GLY A 38 12.95 -1.81 -4.76
C GLY A 38 11.72 -2.55 -5.30
N ALA A 39 10.91 -3.21 -4.47
CA ALA A 39 9.63 -3.78 -4.87
C ALA A 39 8.54 -2.70 -4.98
N GLU A 40 7.52 -2.96 -5.78
CA GLU A 40 6.41 -2.03 -6.01
C GLU A 40 5.05 -2.73 -5.91
N LEU A 41 4.17 -2.17 -5.10
CA LEU A 41 2.79 -2.60 -4.95
C LEU A 41 1.87 -1.51 -5.49
N MET A 42 0.93 -1.88 -6.35
CA MET A 42 -0.09 -0.98 -6.89
C MET A 42 -1.48 -1.61 -6.75
N ALA A 43 -2.48 -0.81 -6.36
CA ALA A 43 -3.87 -1.25 -6.31
C ALA A 43 -4.84 -0.12 -6.68
N GLN A 44 -5.94 -0.46 -7.34
CA GLN A 44 -7.03 0.49 -7.55
C GLN A 44 -7.79 0.79 -6.24
N GLY A 45 -7.86 -0.16 -5.33
CA GLY A 45 -8.41 0.01 -3.98
C GLY A 45 -7.30 0.12 -2.93
N ASN A 46 -7.49 -0.57 -1.82
CA ASN A 46 -6.59 -0.58 -0.67
C ASN A 46 -5.37 -1.47 -0.88
N ILE A 47 -4.32 -1.20 -0.11
CA ILE A 47 -3.16 -2.11 0.03
C ILE A 47 -3.05 -2.54 1.49
N HIS A 48 -2.94 -3.84 1.72
CA HIS A 48 -2.71 -4.44 3.02
C HIS A 48 -1.41 -5.24 2.99
N VAL A 49 -0.45 -4.89 3.84
CA VAL A 49 0.83 -5.61 3.96
C VAL A 49 0.95 -6.18 5.37
N TYR A 50 0.70 -7.48 5.50
CA TYR A 50 0.82 -8.23 6.75
C TYR A 50 2.27 -8.72 6.97
N GLY A 51 3.22 -7.82 6.75
CA GLY A 51 4.66 -8.02 6.91
C GLY A 51 5.41 -6.69 6.83
N PRO A 52 6.76 -6.70 6.78
CA PRO A 52 7.54 -5.49 6.52
C PRO A 52 7.30 -4.93 5.13
N LEU A 53 6.87 -3.67 5.07
CA LEU A 53 6.77 -2.90 3.84
C LEU A 53 8.03 -2.05 3.67
N ARG A 54 9.02 -2.53 2.91
CA ARG A 54 10.26 -1.78 2.60
C ARG A 54 10.26 -1.10 1.23
N GLY A 55 9.49 -1.64 0.30
CA GLY A 55 9.38 -1.11 -1.05
C GLY A 55 8.41 0.08 -1.14
N ARG A 56 7.76 0.20 -2.29
CA ARG A 56 6.78 1.26 -2.58
C ARG A 56 5.36 0.71 -2.57
N ALA A 57 4.41 1.47 -2.05
CA ALA A 57 2.99 1.12 -2.08
C ALA A 57 2.14 2.28 -2.62
N LEU A 58 1.40 2.03 -3.70
CA LEU A 58 0.57 3.01 -4.40
C LEU A 58 -0.88 2.49 -4.41
N ALA A 59 -1.71 3.01 -3.51
CA ALA A 59 -3.13 2.68 -3.42
C ALA A 59 -3.98 3.72 -4.16
N GLY A 60 -5.21 3.35 -4.52
CA GLY A 60 -6.12 4.26 -5.19
C GLY A 60 -5.57 4.78 -6.53
N VAL A 61 -4.83 3.96 -7.30
CA VAL A 61 -4.07 4.45 -8.48
C VAL A 61 -4.95 5.04 -9.60
N ASN A 62 -6.26 4.77 -9.57
CA ASN A 62 -7.25 5.40 -10.46
C ASN A 62 -7.89 6.68 -9.88
N GLY A 63 -7.29 7.26 -8.84
CA GLY A 63 -7.79 8.48 -8.19
C GLY A 63 -8.78 8.23 -7.05
N ASP A 64 -8.87 7.00 -6.53
CA ASP A 64 -9.69 6.71 -5.36
C ASP A 64 -9.04 7.32 -4.11
N LYS A 65 -9.55 8.47 -3.68
CA LYS A 65 -9.09 9.19 -2.49
C LYS A 65 -9.51 8.54 -1.18
N THR A 66 -10.43 7.57 -1.23
CA THR A 66 -10.89 6.83 -0.06
C THR A 66 -10.05 5.60 0.24
N ALA A 67 -9.20 5.20 -0.71
CA ALA A 67 -8.26 4.09 -0.55
C ALA A 67 -7.30 4.33 0.62
N ARG A 68 -6.82 3.23 1.18
CA ARG A 68 -5.93 3.21 2.34
C ARG A 68 -4.78 2.25 2.14
N ILE A 69 -3.69 2.50 2.86
CA ILE A 69 -2.57 1.57 2.96
C ILE A 69 -2.45 1.14 4.42
N PHE A 70 -2.36 -0.16 4.67
CA PHE A 70 -2.13 -0.73 5.99
C PHE A 70 -0.86 -1.55 5.95
N CYS A 71 -0.02 -1.45 6.98
CA CYS A 71 1.08 -2.39 7.13
C CYS A 71 1.39 -2.71 8.59
N GLN A 72 1.98 -3.89 8.82
CA GLN A 72 2.40 -4.31 10.16
C GLN A 72 3.77 -3.75 10.58
N SER A 73 4.63 -3.40 9.62
CA SER A 73 5.92 -2.74 9.86
C SER A 73 6.21 -1.76 8.73
N LEU A 74 6.18 -0.46 9.04
CA LEU A 74 6.47 0.61 8.10
C LEU A 74 7.98 0.86 7.96
N GLU A 75 8.52 0.52 6.79
CA GLU A 75 9.90 0.78 6.38
C GLU A 75 9.94 1.28 4.92
N ALA A 76 8.81 1.82 4.43
CA ALA A 76 8.56 2.04 3.01
C ALA A 76 9.48 3.12 2.43
N GLU A 77 9.96 2.89 1.20
CA GLU A 77 10.62 3.92 0.38
C GLU A 77 9.64 5.05 0.03
N LEU A 78 8.39 4.68 -0.27
CA LEU A 78 7.32 5.60 -0.66
C LEU A 78 5.95 4.97 -0.40
N ILE A 79 5.01 5.78 0.07
CA ILE A 79 3.59 5.46 0.09
C ILE A 79 2.81 6.52 -0.69
N ALA A 80 1.79 6.12 -1.44
CA ALA A 80 0.94 7.03 -2.19
C ALA A 80 -0.53 6.62 -2.18
N ILE A 81 -1.43 7.59 -2.13
CA ILE A 81 -2.88 7.40 -2.25
C ILE A 81 -3.40 8.43 -3.24
N ALA A 82 -4.05 7.97 -4.31
CA ALA A 82 -4.63 8.82 -5.36
C ALA A 82 -3.64 9.88 -5.92
N GLY A 83 -2.36 9.49 -6.07
CA GLY A 83 -1.29 10.35 -6.59
C GLY A 83 -0.61 11.26 -5.56
N LEU A 84 -1.17 11.43 -4.37
CA LEU A 84 -0.51 12.12 -3.26
C LEU A 84 0.44 11.15 -2.56
N TYR A 85 1.71 11.54 -2.40
CA TYR A 85 2.74 10.64 -1.89
C TYR A 85 3.57 11.24 -0.75
N ARG A 86 4.19 10.35 0.01
CA ARG A 86 5.26 10.64 0.98
C ARG A 86 6.40 9.68 0.74
N THR A 87 7.62 10.20 0.72
CA THR A 87 8.84 9.40 0.67
C THR A 87 9.26 8.97 2.09
N SER A 88 10.25 8.09 2.18
CA SER A 88 10.84 7.70 3.46
C SER A 88 11.37 8.87 4.30
N GLU A 89 11.74 10.00 3.66
CA GLU A 89 12.22 11.21 4.32
C GLU A 89 11.07 12.03 4.94
N ASP A 90 9.88 11.96 4.33
CA ASP A 90 8.66 12.67 4.78
C ASP A 90 7.91 11.90 5.90
N LEU A 91 8.28 10.64 6.13
CA LEU A 91 7.69 9.78 7.14
C LEU A 91 8.36 10.00 8.49
N SER A 92 7.56 10.19 9.53
CA SER A 92 8.07 10.36 10.89
C SER A 92 8.91 9.14 11.30
N PRO A 93 10.15 9.31 11.78
CA PRO A 93 10.99 8.23 12.28
C PRO A 93 10.33 7.41 13.40
N ALA A 94 9.41 8.02 14.17
CA ALA A 94 8.67 7.35 15.24
C ALA A 94 7.68 6.28 14.72
N LEU A 95 7.30 6.34 13.43
CA LEU A 95 6.43 5.36 12.79
C LEU A 95 7.22 4.18 12.18
N ARG A 96 8.55 4.25 12.15
CA ARG A 96 9.38 3.18 11.60
C ARG A 96 9.15 1.89 12.40
N GLN A 97 8.98 0.79 11.68
CA GLN A 97 8.68 -0.53 12.23
C GLN A 97 7.41 -0.62 13.07
N GLN A 98 6.54 0.39 13.01
CA GLN A 98 5.23 0.37 13.65
C GLN A 98 4.17 -0.18 12.69
N ARG A 99 3.07 -0.65 13.30
CA ARG A 99 1.82 -0.94 12.60
C ARG A 99 1.14 0.38 12.29
N VAL A 100 0.82 0.65 11.04
CA VAL A 100 0.25 1.94 10.64
C VAL A 100 -0.92 1.79 9.68
N GLN A 101 -1.71 2.84 9.61
CA GLN A 101 -2.59 3.14 8.49
C GLN A 101 -2.16 4.45 7.83
N ALA A 102 -2.21 4.49 6.51
CA ALA A 102 -2.15 5.71 5.72
C ALA A 102 -3.48 5.96 5.01
N PHE A 103 -3.92 7.21 4.98
CA PHE A 103 -5.19 7.65 4.42
C PHE A 103 -5.12 9.13 4.04
N LEU A 104 -6.05 9.59 3.20
CA LEU A 104 -6.21 11.01 2.93
C LEU A 104 -7.18 11.66 3.91
N ARG A 105 -6.81 12.84 4.42
CA ARG A 105 -7.68 13.77 5.15
C ARG A 105 -7.43 15.16 4.61
N ASP A 106 -8.48 15.82 4.12
CA ASP A 106 -8.39 17.18 3.55
C ASP A 106 -7.26 17.32 2.52
N GLU A 107 -7.19 16.38 1.56
CA GLU A 107 -6.14 16.32 0.52
C GLU A 107 -4.70 16.16 1.05
N THR A 108 -4.55 15.79 2.33
CA THR A 108 -3.25 15.51 2.94
C THR A 108 -3.11 14.02 3.19
N LEU A 109 -1.97 13.45 2.76
CA LEU A 109 -1.61 12.08 3.11
C LEU A 109 -1.19 12.02 4.58
N CYS A 110 -2.03 11.41 5.41
CA CYS A 110 -1.80 11.16 6.83
C CYS A 110 -1.31 9.74 7.06
N VAL A 111 -0.43 9.57 8.05
CA VAL A 111 0.06 8.26 8.50
C VAL A 111 0.02 8.24 10.01
N GLU A 112 -0.64 7.25 10.60
CA GLU A 112 -0.76 7.11 12.06
C GLU A 112 -0.67 5.65 12.49
N PRO A 113 -0.28 5.39 13.76
CA PRO A 113 -0.32 4.04 14.30
C PRO A 113 -1.70 3.41 14.20
N LEU A 114 -1.74 2.14 13.80
CA LEU A 114 -2.95 1.34 13.81
C LEU A 114 -3.28 0.96 15.27
N LYS A 115 -4.49 1.27 15.73
CA LYS A 115 -4.97 0.98 17.10
C LYS A 115 -5.30 -0.50 17.29
#